data_AF-A0A182ES84-F1
#
_entry.id   AF-A0A182ES84-F1
#
_cell.length_a   1.000
_cell.length_b   1.000
_cell.length_c   1.000
_cell.angle_alpha   90.00
_cell.angle_beta   90.00
_cell.angle_gamma   90.00
#
_symmetry.space_group_name_H-M   'P 1'
#
loop_
_entity.id
_entity.type
_entity.pdbx_description
1 polymer ?
#
loop_
_entity_poly.entity_id
_entity_poly.type
_entity_poly.pdbx_seq_one_letter_code
_entity_poly.pdbx_strand_id
1 'polypeptide(L)'
;MDRFWPQEIYLHPDFFFLYLLPPIALDAGYALPNQAFFENFGTIILYAVIGTIWNILSIGFILLMASPFFSVSLPWIDLFLFSTSISAVDPVAVLSVFEEIKVNRLLYICVFGESLLNDAVTIVMYHALAAMAKIEPENLEADDFIKALISFFLVSFGGILIGIVGATVTGLVTKYSNKQQVLQPLICLLIPYLSYLVAESVHFSGILAIVLCGLMMKQYLAGNLSKQSLVTTSYFLKTLSS
;
A
#
# COMPACT_ATOMS: atom_id res chain seq x y z
N MET A 1 12.64 36.88 5.19
CA MET A 1 13.30 35.90 6.07
C MET A 1 14.07 34.91 5.17
N ASP A 2 14.74 35.44 4.14
CA ASP A 2 15.00 34.71 2.89
C ASP A 2 16.51 34.55 2.63
N ARG A 3 17.32 34.75 3.69
CA ARG A 3 18.79 34.76 3.63
C ARG A 3 19.44 33.49 4.21
N PHE A 4 18.64 32.55 4.73
CA PHE A 4 19.14 31.36 5.44
C PHE A 4 18.84 30.02 4.74
N TRP A 5 18.07 30.00 3.65
CA TRP A 5 17.75 28.77 2.91
C TRP A 5 18.19 28.88 1.44
N PRO A 6 19.49 28.76 1.13
CA PRO A 6 20.00 28.83 -0.25
C PRO A 6 19.73 27.55 -1.07
N GLN A 7 19.02 26.56 -0.51
CA GLN A 7 18.63 25.33 -1.19
C GLN A 7 17.16 25.07 -0.90
N GLU A 8 16.32 25.10 -1.93
CA GLU A 8 15.00 24.47 -1.85
C GLU A 8 15.27 22.99 -1.60
N ILE A 9 15.00 22.53 -0.37
CA ILE A 9 15.16 21.13 0.03
C ILE A 9 14.06 20.36 -0.71
N TYR A 10 14.36 19.91 -1.92
CA TYR A 10 13.52 18.97 -2.66
C TYR A 10 13.75 17.56 -2.12
N LEU A 11 12.73 16.99 -1.50
CA LEU A 11 12.68 15.57 -1.22
C LEU A 11 12.47 14.83 -2.55
N HIS A 12 13.50 14.13 -3.02
CA HIS A 12 13.38 13.28 -4.19
C HIS A 12 12.35 12.16 -3.91
N PRO A 13 11.41 11.88 -4.81
CA PRO A 13 10.40 10.83 -4.61
C PRO A 13 11.00 9.47 -4.24
N ASP A 14 12.18 9.15 -4.78
CA ASP A 14 12.88 7.89 -4.50
C ASP A 14 13.22 7.73 -3.00
N PHE A 15 13.56 8.83 -2.31
CA PHE A 15 13.79 8.79 -0.86
C PHE A 15 12.50 8.52 -0.10
N PHE A 16 11.37 9.05 -0.56
CA PHE A 16 10.07 8.82 0.05
C PHE A 16 9.68 7.34 -0.03
N PHE A 17 9.77 6.73 -1.22
CA PHE A 17 9.44 5.32 -1.43
C PHE A 17 10.38 4.36 -0.69
N LEU A 18 11.68 4.69 -0.58
CA LEU A 18 12.66 3.79 0.06
C LEU A 18 12.68 3.88 1.59
N TYR A 19 12.53 5.09 2.16
CA TYR A 19 12.76 5.31 3.59
C TYR A 19 11.50 5.61 4.38
N LEU A 20 10.53 6.35 3.81
CA LEU A 20 9.37 6.85 4.56
C LEU A 20 8.18 5.91 4.42
N LEU A 21 7.89 5.44 3.21
CA LEU A 21 6.73 4.62 2.93
C LEU A 21 6.76 3.25 3.64
N PRO A 22 7.87 2.48 3.65
CA PRO A 22 7.84 1.12 4.18
C PRO A 22 7.51 1.03 5.68
N PRO A 23 8.07 1.88 6.56
CA PRO A 23 7.65 1.93 7.96
C PRO A 23 6.16 2.23 8.16
N ILE A 24 5.61 3.18 7.40
CA ILE A 24 4.20 3.59 7.51
C ILE A 24 3.29 2.43 7.07
N ALA A 25 3.60 1.81 5.93
CA ALA A 25 2.85 0.68 5.41
C ALA A 25 2.92 -0.55 6.33
N LEU A 26 4.08 -0.79 6.95
CA LEU A 26 4.26 -1.86 7.94
C LEU A 26 3.42 -1.63 9.19
N ASP A 27 3.46 -0.42 9.76
CA ASP A 27 2.68 -0.09 10.94
C ASP A 27 1.17 -0.21 10.66
N ALA A 28 0.71 0.29 9.51
CA ALA A 28 -0.68 0.15 9.08
C ALA A 28 -1.10 -1.33 8.94
N GLY A 29 -0.27 -2.15 8.28
CA GLY A 29 -0.51 -3.59 8.15
C GLY A 29 -0.51 -4.32 9.50
N TYR A 30 0.38 -3.95 10.42
CA TYR A 30 0.47 -4.55 11.76
C TYR A 30 -0.66 -4.09 12.69
N ALA A 31 -1.14 -2.86 12.56
CA ALA A 31 -2.25 -2.31 13.34
C ALA A 31 -3.57 -3.04 13.04
N LEU A 32 -3.77 -3.51 11.80
CA LEU A 32 -4.98 -4.21 11.38
C LEU A 32 -5.34 -5.42 12.28
N PRO A 33 -6.60 -5.56 12.70
CA PRO A 33 -7.05 -6.73 13.45
C PRO A 33 -7.31 -7.93 12.52
N ASN A 34 -6.39 -8.90 12.52
CA ASN A 34 -6.38 -10.05 11.61
C ASN A 34 -7.72 -10.79 11.52
N GLN A 35 -8.32 -11.21 12.64
CA GLN A 35 -9.52 -12.04 12.61
C GLN A 35 -10.68 -11.35 11.86
N ALA A 36 -11.01 -10.12 12.26
CA ALA A 36 -12.12 -9.39 11.67
C ALA A 36 -11.83 -8.93 10.23
N PHE A 37 -10.55 -8.70 9.88
CA PHE A 37 -10.14 -8.48 8.49
C PHE A 37 -10.40 -9.72 7.63
N PHE A 38 -9.98 -10.91 8.07
CA PHE A 38 -10.18 -12.15 7.30
C PHE A 38 -11.65 -12.59 7.24
N GLU A 39 -12.44 -12.32 8.28
CA GLU A 39 -13.90 -12.57 8.27
C GLU A 39 -14.62 -11.72 7.21
N ASN A 40 -14.13 -10.52 6.91
CA ASN A 40 -14.76 -9.56 5.98
C ASN A 40 -13.93 -9.31 4.72
N PHE A 41 -12.95 -10.16 4.45
CA PHE A 41 -11.95 -9.99 3.41
C PHE A 41 -12.57 -9.78 2.02
N GLY A 42 -13.64 -10.51 1.71
CA GLY A 42 -14.34 -10.38 0.43
C GLY A 42 -14.91 -8.98 0.21
N THR A 43 -15.53 -8.39 1.24
CA THR A 43 -16.08 -7.03 1.17
C THR A 43 -14.98 -5.98 1.03
N ILE A 44 -13.89 -6.15 1.79
CA ILE A 44 -12.74 -5.24 1.75
C ILE A 44 -12.11 -5.24 0.35
N ILE A 45 -11.84 -6.43 -0.22
CA ILE A 45 -11.31 -6.53 -1.58
C ILE A 45 -12.27 -5.96 -2.62
N LEU A 46 -13.57 -6.20 -2.47
CA LEU A 46 -14.56 -5.69 -3.40
C LEU A 46 -14.47 -4.16 -3.50
N TYR A 47 -14.44 -3.47 -2.35
CA TYR A 47 -14.30 -2.01 -2.35
C TYR A 47 -12.90 -1.56 -2.76
N ALA A 48 -11.84 -2.19 -2.25
CA ALA A 48 -10.46 -1.80 -2.51
C ALA A 48 -9.99 -2.02 -3.96
N VAL A 49 -10.54 -3.01 -4.67
CA VAL A 49 -10.15 -3.32 -6.05
C VAL A 49 -11.22 -2.85 -7.02
N ILE A 50 -12.47 -3.31 -6.86
CA ILE A 50 -13.53 -2.97 -7.82
C ILE A 50 -13.98 -1.52 -7.62
N GLY A 51 -14.13 -1.08 -6.37
CA GLY A 51 -14.51 0.30 -6.06
C GLY A 51 -13.49 1.32 -6.55
N THR A 52 -12.19 1.00 -6.44
CA THR A 52 -11.10 1.90 -6.85
C THR A 52 -10.96 1.94 -8.37
N ILE A 53 -11.01 0.79 -9.05
CA ILE A 53 -11.07 0.74 -10.52
C ILE A 53 -12.29 1.52 -11.03
N TRP A 54 -13.46 1.34 -10.41
CA TRP A 54 -14.65 2.09 -10.75
C TRP A 54 -14.47 3.61 -10.55
N ASN A 55 -13.82 4.02 -9.46
CA ASN A 55 -13.53 5.43 -9.17
C ASN A 55 -12.59 6.04 -10.22
N ILE A 56 -11.48 5.34 -10.53
CA ILE A 56 -10.51 5.72 -11.56
C ILE A 56 -11.19 5.90 -12.91
N LEU A 57 -12.01 4.93 -13.31
CA LEU A 57 -12.76 4.98 -14.57
C LEU A 57 -13.76 6.13 -14.57
N SER A 58 -14.54 6.29 -13.50
CA SER A 58 -15.56 7.33 -13.39
C SER A 58 -14.96 8.73 -13.50
N ILE A 59 -13.90 9.02 -12.75
CA ILE A 59 -13.20 10.31 -12.80
C ILE A 59 -12.56 10.53 -14.17
N GLY A 60 -11.89 9.51 -14.73
CA GLY A 60 -11.24 9.59 -16.04
C GLY A 60 -12.25 9.88 -17.17
N PHE A 61 -13.39 9.19 -17.20
CA PHE A 61 -14.44 9.44 -18.18
C PHE A 61 -15.09 10.81 -18.02
N ILE A 62 -15.35 11.26 -16.79
CA ILE A 62 -15.89 12.60 -16.54
C ILE A 62 -14.94 13.68 -17.07
N LEU A 63 -13.63 13.55 -16.81
CA LEU A 63 -12.62 14.48 -17.31
C LEU A 63 -12.50 14.44 -18.83
N LEU A 64 -12.59 13.26 -19.44
CA LEU A 64 -12.57 13.11 -20.89
C LEU A 64 -13.79 13.78 -21.55
N MET A 65 -14.98 13.62 -20.97
CA MET A 65 -16.20 14.29 -21.43
C MET A 65 -16.17 15.81 -21.19
N ALA A 66 -15.46 16.25 -20.15
CA ALA A 66 -15.29 17.66 -19.84
C ALA A 66 -14.16 18.33 -20.64
N SER A 67 -13.27 17.56 -21.27
CA SER A 67 -12.14 18.07 -22.06
C SER A 67 -12.51 19.16 -23.09
N PRO A 68 -13.64 19.08 -23.83
CA PRO A 68 -14.03 20.13 -24.79
C PRO A 68 -14.32 21.49 -24.15
N PHE A 69 -14.58 21.54 -22.84
CA PHE A 69 -14.83 22.78 -22.10
C PHE A 69 -13.55 23.45 -21.59
N PHE A 70 -12.40 22.76 -21.65
CA PHE A 70 -11.11 23.28 -21.20
C PHE A 70 -10.25 23.73 -22.38
N SER A 71 -9.45 24.78 -22.17
CA SER A 71 -8.54 25.33 -23.18
C SER A 71 -7.31 24.45 -23.46
N VAL A 72 -7.07 23.43 -22.62
CA VAL A 72 -5.91 22.52 -22.71
C VAL A 72 -6.41 21.17 -23.21
N SER A 73 -5.87 20.72 -24.34
CA SER A 73 -6.08 19.35 -24.82
C SER A 73 -5.03 18.44 -24.20
N LEU A 74 -5.47 17.51 -23.36
CA LEU A 74 -4.63 16.45 -22.80
C LEU A 74 -4.97 15.11 -23.47
N PRO A 75 -3.97 14.26 -23.74
CA PRO A 75 -4.21 12.87 -24.11
C PRO A 75 -5.09 12.17 -23.07
N TRP A 76 -5.92 11.23 -23.52
CA TRP A 76 -6.79 10.47 -22.62
C TRP A 76 -5.98 9.74 -21.52
N ILE A 77 -4.80 9.21 -21.87
CA ILE A 77 -3.92 8.50 -20.92
C ILE A 77 -3.52 9.39 -19.75
N ASP A 78 -3.22 10.67 -20.01
CA ASP A 78 -2.84 11.63 -18.96
C ASP A 78 -4.01 11.94 -18.03
N LEU A 79 -5.24 11.96 -18.55
CA LEU A 79 -6.45 12.13 -17.74
C LEU A 79 -6.70 10.92 -16.82
N PHE A 80 -6.45 9.70 -17.31
CA PHE A 80 -6.54 8.49 -16.48
C PHE A 80 -5.37 8.36 -15.50
N LEU A 81 -4.16 8.81 -15.86
CA LEU A 81 -3.05 8.93 -14.92
C LEU A 81 -3.37 9.90 -13.77
N PHE A 82 -4.00 11.03 -14.09
CA PHE A 82 -4.50 11.94 -13.08
C PHE A 82 -5.59 11.27 -12.22
N SER A 83 -6.53 10.54 -12.84
CA SER A 83 -7.60 9.86 -12.09
C SER A 83 -7.08 8.78 -11.16
N THR A 84 -6.04 8.02 -11.55
CA THR A 84 -5.36 7.07 -10.64
C THR A 84 -4.72 7.76 -9.45
N SER A 85 -4.06 8.90 -9.67
CA SER A 85 -3.37 9.65 -8.62
C SER A 85 -4.33 10.20 -7.55
N ILE A 86 -5.54 10.63 -7.94
CA ILE A 86 -6.53 11.20 -7.01
C ILE A 86 -7.47 10.14 -6.39
N SER A 87 -7.46 8.90 -6.92
CA SER A 87 -8.33 7.83 -6.42
C SER A 87 -7.79 7.16 -5.14
N ALA A 88 -6.54 7.37 -4.77
CA ALA A 88 -6.01 6.95 -3.48
C ALA A 88 -6.67 7.78 -2.37
N VAL A 89 -7.30 7.12 -1.41
CA VAL A 89 -8.07 7.76 -0.34
C VAL A 89 -7.43 7.42 1.00
N ASP A 90 -7.01 8.44 1.74
CA ASP A 90 -6.54 8.31 3.11
C ASP A 90 -7.64 8.73 4.11
N PRO A 91 -8.21 7.78 4.89
CA PRO A 91 -9.28 8.06 5.83
C PRO A 91 -8.78 8.40 7.23
N VAL A 92 -7.50 8.74 7.47
CA VAL A 92 -6.97 9.03 8.83
C VAL A 92 -7.85 9.99 9.63
N ALA A 93 -8.34 11.07 9.01
CA ALA A 93 -9.24 12.03 9.68
C ALA A 93 -10.62 11.43 10.01
N VAL A 94 -11.12 10.52 9.19
CA VAL A 94 -12.40 9.84 9.43
C VAL A 94 -12.25 8.76 10.50
N LEU A 95 -11.14 8.02 10.47
CA LEU A 95 -10.82 6.98 11.44
C LEU A 95 -10.65 7.53 12.85
N SER A 96 -10.03 8.70 13.00
CA SER A 96 -9.88 9.35 14.32
C SER A 96 -11.23 9.73 14.92
N VAL A 97 -12.15 10.26 14.11
CA VAL A 97 -13.53 10.54 14.53
C VAL A 97 -14.25 9.25 14.88
N PHE A 98 -14.14 8.19 14.07
CA PHE A 98 -14.80 6.91 14.33
C PHE A 98 -14.38 6.28 15.67
N GLU A 99 -13.11 6.45 16.07
CA GLU A 99 -12.62 6.02 17.38
C GLU A 99 -13.26 6.84 18.52
N GLU A 100 -13.40 8.16 18.34
CA GLU A 100 -14.02 9.05 19.33
C GLU A 100 -15.49 8.73 19.55
N ILE A 101 -16.26 8.54 18.47
CA ILE A 101 -17.68 8.21 18.53
C ILE A 101 -17.97 6.71 18.73
N LYS A 102 -16.94 5.88 18.89
CA LYS A 102 -17.03 4.42 19.10
C LYS A 102 -17.96 3.72 18.10
N VAL A 103 -17.71 3.97 16.83
CA VAL A 103 -18.46 3.34 15.72
C VAL A 103 -18.30 1.82 15.73
N ASN A 104 -19.20 1.14 15.02
CA ASN A 104 -19.11 -0.29 14.79
C ASN A 104 -17.71 -0.69 14.29
N ARG A 105 -17.06 -1.60 15.04
CA ARG A 105 -15.73 -2.12 14.74
C ARG A 105 -15.61 -2.66 13.31
N LEU A 106 -16.68 -3.24 12.76
CA LEU A 106 -16.74 -3.72 11.39
C LEU A 106 -16.54 -2.58 10.39
N LEU A 107 -17.23 -1.45 10.58
CA LEU A 107 -17.14 -0.31 9.66
C LEU A 107 -15.72 0.28 9.69
N TYR A 108 -15.14 0.42 10.89
CA TYR A 108 -13.76 0.86 11.05
C TYR A 108 -12.77 -0.03 10.28
N ILE A 109 -12.89 -1.34 10.41
CA ILE A 109 -11.99 -2.30 9.75
C ILE A 109 -12.19 -2.30 8.25
N CYS A 110 -13.44 -2.20 7.77
CA CYS A 110 -13.72 -2.17 6.34
C CYS A 110 -13.11 -0.92 5.68
N VAL A 111 -13.29 0.27 6.27
CA VAL A 111 -12.76 1.53 5.73
C VAL A 111 -11.22 1.57 5.82
N PHE A 112 -10.65 1.12 6.94
CA PHE A 112 -9.19 1.08 7.09
C PHE A 112 -8.54 0.04 6.17
N GLY A 113 -9.15 -1.14 6.01
CA GLY A 113 -8.65 -2.15 5.08
C GLY A 113 -8.81 -1.73 3.61
N GLU A 114 -9.89 -1.03 3.28
CA GLU A 114 -10.15 -0.52 1.93
C GLU A 114 -9.11 0.51 1.52
N SER A 115 -8.89 1.54 2.32
CA SER A 115 -7.84 2.55 2.09
C SER A 115 -6.43 1.94 1.97
N LEU A 116 -6.07 1.03 2.87
CA LEU A 116 -4.74 0.41 2.86
C LEU A 116 -4.47 -0.40 1.57
N LEU A 117 -5.48 -1.12 1.06
CA LEU A 117 -5.35 -1.89 -0.17
C LEU A 117 -5.56 -1.02 -1.43
N ASN A 118 -6.38 0.03 -1.36
CA ASN A 118 -6.59 1.00 -2.43
C ASN A 118 -5.27 1.68 -2.85
N ASP A 119 -4.44 2.08 -1.88
CA ASP A 119 -3.12 2.68 -2.16
C ASP A 119 -2.23 1.77 -3.02
N ALA A 120 -2.24 0.47 -2.73
CA ALA A 120 -1.53 -0.49 -3.55
C ALA A 120 -2.12 -0.61 -4.97
N VAL A 121 -3.45 -0.68 -5.09
CA VAL A 121 -4.14 -0.84 -6.38
C VAL A 121 -3.92 0.39 -7.27
N THR A 122 -4.01 1.59 -6.71
CA THR A 122 -3.81 2.85 -7.43
C THR A 122 -2.39 2.99 -7.94
N ILE A 123 -1.37 2.63 -7.15
CA ILE A 123 0.03 2.65 -7.57
C ILE A 123 0.31 1.62 -8.68
N VAL A 124 -0.22 0.39 -8.56
CA VAL A 124 -0.06 -0.62 -9.62
C VAL A 124 -0.74 -0.15 -10.91
N MET A 125 -1.94 0.44 -10.82
CA MET A 125 -2.65 0.98 -11.98
C MET A 125 -1.90 2.19 -12.58
N TYR A 126 -1.35 3.07 -11.75
CA TYR A 126 -0.54 4.20 -12.18
C TYR A 126 0.67 3.73 -12.98
N HIS A 127 1.42 2.73 -12.50
CA HIS A 127 2.55 2.17 -13.23
C HIS A 127 2.14 1.53 -14.56
N ALA A 128 1.01 0.82 -14.59
CA ALA A 128 0.49 0.23 -15.82
C ALA A 128 0.13 1.32 -16.86
N LEU A 129 -0.61 2.35 -16.46
CA LEU A 129 -0.95 3.48 -17.33
C LEU A 129 0.29 4.30 -17.72
N ALA A 130 1.26 4.48 -16.82
CA ALA A 130 2.48 5.22 -17.11
C ALA A 130 3.39 4.47 -18.09
N ALA A 131 3.36 3.13 -18.06
CA ALA A 131 4.02 2.31 -19.06
C ALA A 131 3.34 2.47 -20.43
N MET A 132 2.00 2.53 -20.47
CA MET A 132 1.25 2.80 -21.70
C MET A 132 1.47 4.23 -22.22
N ALA A 133 1.62 5.22 -21.35
CA ALA A 133 1.88 6.62 -21.72
C ALA A 133 3.22 6.83 -22.46
N LYS A 134 4.18 5.91 -22.27
CA LYS A 134 5.45 5.92 -23.00
C LYS A 134 5.32 5.42 -24.44
N ILE A 135 4.24 4.70 -24.75
CA ILE A 135 3.91 4.23 -26.08
C ILE A 135 3.13 5.35 -26.76
N GLU A 136 3.53 5.73 -27.98
CA GLU A 136 2.80 6.76 -28.74
C GLU A 136 1.32 6.33 -28.93
N PRO A 137 0.35 7.25 -28.77
CA PRO A 137 -1.08 6.90 -28.82
C PRO A 137 -1.52 6.20 -30.12
N GLU A 138 -0.79 6.43 -31.22
CA GLU A 138 -1.07 5.85 -32.54
C GLU A 138 -0.65 4.37 -32.65
N ASN A 139 0.21 3.89 -31.76
CA ASN A 139 0.74 2.51 -31.74
C ASN A 139 0.08 1.63 -30.67
N LEU A 140 -0.92 2.13 -29.94
CA LEU A 140 -1.61 1.37 -28.90
C LEU A 140 -2.55 0.35 -29.53
N GLU A 141 -2.18 -0.92 -29.45
CA GLU A 141 -3.01 -2.03 -29.90
C GLU A 141 -3.87 -2.57 -28.76
N ALA A 142 -4.96 -3.29 -29.10
CA ALA A 142 -5.80 -3.97 -28.11
C ALA A 142 -4.99 -4.96 -27.24
N ASP A 143 -3.89 -5.48 -27.77
CA ASP A 143 -2.98 -6.38 -27.05
C ASP A 143 -2.26 -5.70 -25.88
N ASP A 144 -2.01 -4.39 -25.95
CA ASP A 144 -1.35 -3.64 -24.85
C ASP A 144 -2.26 -3.49 -23.64
N PHE A 145 -3.56 -3.34 -23.85
CA PHE A 145 -4.55 -3.34 -22.76
C PHE A 145 -4.63 -4.71 -22.06
N ILE A 146 -4.55 -5.80 -22.83
CA ILE A 146 -4.54 -7.15 -22.28
C ILE A 146 -3.25 -7.38 -21.48
N LYS A 147 -2.10 -6.97 -22.01
CA LYS A 147 -0.82 -7.01 -21.29
C LYS A 147 -0.86 -6.19 -20.00
N ALA A 148 -1.43 -4.99 -20.02
CA ALA A 148 -1.59 -4.15 -18.83
C ALA A 148 -2.44 -4.85 -17.76
N LEU A 149 -3.56 -5.46 -18.16
CA LEU A 149 -4.42 -6.21 -17.25
C LEU A 149 -3.72 -7.45 -16.66
N ILE A 150 -3.01 -8.22 -17.49
CA ILE A 150 -2.24 -9.37 -17.02
C ILE A 150 -1.13 -8.92 -16.08
N SER A 151 -0.43 -7.84 -16.41
CA SER A 151 0.62 -7.24 -15.58
C SER A 151 0.06 -6.81 -14.24
N PHE A 152 -1.12 -6.18 -14.20
CA PHE A 152 -1.78 -5.79 -12.96
C PHE A 152 -1.97 -6.98 -12.00
N PHE A 153 -2.53 -8.09 -12.50
CA PHE A 153 -2.71 -9.29 -11.68
C PHE A 153 -1.37 -9.92 -11.29
N LEU A 154 -0.41 -10.01 -12.21
CA LEU A 154 0.90 -10.59 -11.95
C LEU A 154 1.66 -9.83 -10.85
N VAL A 155 1.72 -8.50 -10.96
CA VAL A 155 2.38 -7.60 -10.00
C VAL A 155 1.71 -7.68 -8.63
N SER A 156 0.37 -7.74 -8.62
CA SER A 156 -0.41 -7.84 -7.37
C SER A 156 -0.23 -9.18 -6.67
N PHE A 157 -0.42 -10.30 -7.38
CA PHE A 157 -0.23 -11.64 -6.82
C PHE A 157 1.23 -11.91 -6.45
N GLY A 158 2.18 -11.42 -7.23
CA GLY A 158 3.61 -11.50 -6.92
C GLY A 158 3.97 -10.82 -5.60
N GLY A 159 3.45 -9.61 -5.37
CA GLY A 159 3.61 -8.89 -4.10
C GLY A 159 3.00 -9.66 -2.92
N ILE A 160 1.78 -10.18 -3.09
CA ILE A 160 1.10 -11.01 -2.07
C ILE A 160 1.94 -12.25 -1.71
N LEU A 161 2.46 -12.98 -2.69
CA LEU A 161 3.27 -14.18 -2.46
C LEU A 161 4.55 -13.84 -1.68
N ILE A 162 5.26 -12.77 -2.05
CA ILE A 162 6.45 -12.32 -1.33
C ILE A 162 6.10 -11.94 0.11
N GLY A 163 4.97 -11.24 0.32
CA GLY A 163 4.50 -10.89 1.66
C GLY A 163 4.20 -12.11 2.54
N ILE A 164 3.55 -13.14 1.99
CA ILE A 164 3.27 -14.40 2.72
C ILE A 164 4.56 -15.12 3.10
N VAL A 165 5.51 -15.21 2.16
CA VAL A 165 6.84 -15.81 2.41
C VAL A 165 7.57 -15.02 3.49
N GLY A 166 7.59 -13.69 3.39
CA GLY A 166 8.19 -12.79 4.38
C GLY A 166 7.60 -12.96 5.79
N ALA A 167 6.26 -13.04 5.89
CA ALA A 167 5.59 -13.28 7.17
C ALA A 167 5.97 -14.64 7.77
N THR A 168 6.02 -15.69 6.93
CA THR A 168 6.39 -17.04 7.36
C THR A 168 7.85 -17.08 7.85
N VAL A 169 8.77 -16.44 7.13
CA VAL A 169 10.17 -16.30 7.53
C VAL A 169 10.27 -15.53 8.86
N THR A 170 9.53 -14.44 9.02
CA THR A 170 9.46 -13.69 10.29
C THR A 170 9.01 -14.59 11.44
N GLY A 171 7.97 -15.40 11.23
CA GLY A 171 7.48 -16.37 12.20
C GLY A 171 8.52 -17.44 12.55
N LEU A 172 9.25 -17.97 11.57
CA LEU A 172 10.31 -18.95 11.83
C LEU A 172 11.48 -18.33 12.61
N VAL A 173 12.00 -17.19 12.15
CA VAL A 173 13.16 -16.53 12.77
C VAL A 173 12.85 -16.09 14.21
N THR A 174 11.64 -15.59 14.47
CA THR A 174 11.21 -15.19 15.82
C THR A 174 11.04 -16.40 16.75
N LYS A 175 10.60 -17.55 16.23
CA LYS A 175 10.55 -18.80 16.99
C LYS A 175 11.93 -19.26 17.45
N TYR A 176 12.96 -19.15 16.61
CA TYR A 176 14.33 -19.51 16.97
C TYR A 176 15.03 -18.45 17.85
N SER A 177 14.70 -17.17 17.67
CA SER A 177 15.30 -16.05 18.41
C SER A 177 14.63 -15.74 19.75
N ASN A 178 13.85 -16.68 20.32
CA ASN A 178 13.01 -16.44 21.49
C ASN A 178 13.79 -16.00 22.75
N LYS A 179 15.09 -16.28 22.83
CA LYS A 179 15.95 -15.93 23.97
C LYS A 179 16.45 -14.47 23.98
N GLN A 180 16.34 -13.74 22.86
CA GLN A 180 16.93 -12.40 22.71
C GLN A 180 15.82 -11.34 22.50
N GLN A 181 15.32 -10.75 23.59
CA GLN A 181 14.21 -9.77 23.54
C GLN A 181 14.56 -8.50 22.75
N VAL A 182 15.83 -8.09 22.73
CA VAL A 182 16.29 -6.88 22.03
C VAL A 182 16.29 -7.04 20.51
N LEU A 183 16.48 -8.27 20.01
CA LEU A 183 16.56 -8.54 18.57
C LEU A 183 15.16 -8.66 17.91
N GLN A 184 14.12 -8.90 18.71
CA GLN A 184 12.77 -9.20 18.20
C GLN A 184 12.15 -8.02 17.44
N PRO A 185 12.13 -6.77 17.97
CA PRO A 185 11.61 -5.61 17.23
C PRO A 185 12.37 -5.34 15.94
N LEU A 186 13.69 -5.58 15.93
CA LEU A 186 14.53 -5.42 14.74
C LEU A 186 14.15 -6.43 13.65
N ILE A 187 13.93 -7.70 14.00
CA ILE A 187 13.47 -8.72 13.03
C ILE A 187 12.10 -8.34 12.46
N CYS A 188 11.21 -7.84 13.33
CA CYS A 188 9.88 -7.38 12.93
C CYS A 188 9.89 -6.18 11.98
N LEU A 189 10.97 -5.38 11.96
CA LEU A 189 11.15 -4.30 11.00
C LEU A 189 11.88 -4.78 9.73
N LEU A 190 12.97 -5.54 9.91
CA LEU A 190 13.87 -5.92 8.83
C LEU A 190 13.24 -6.87 7.82
N ILE A 191 12.52 -7.91 8.26
CA ILE A 191 11.99 -8.91 7.31
C ILE A 191 10.87 -8.34 6.43
N PRO A 192 9.89 -7.58 6.94
CA PRO A 192 8.91 -6.92 6.09
C PRO A 192 9.55 -5.89 5.15
N TYR A 193 10.55 -5.15 5.63
CA TYR A 193 11.31 -4.21 4.79
C TYR A 193 12.10 -4.92 3.67
N LEU A 194 12.72 -6.06 3.97
CA LEU A 194 13.36 -6.89 2.94
C LEU A 194 12.33 -7.43 1.94
N SER A 195 11.12 -7.77 2.40
CA SER A 195 10.04 -8.24 1.52
C SER A 195 9.60 -7.13 0.56
N TYR A 196 9.53 -5.87 1.04
CA TYR A 196 9.33 -4.69 0.20
C TYR A 196 10.42 -4.56 -0.86
N LEU A 197 11.70 -4.54 -0.45
CA LEU A 197 12.82 -4.38 -1.38
C LEU A 197 12.92 -5.50 -2.41
N VAL A 198 12.67 -6.74 -2.01
CA VAL A 198 12.68 -7.90 -2.91
C VAL A 198 11.54 -7.78 -3.92
N ALA A 199 10.34 -7.40 -3.50
CA ALA A 199 9.22 -7.18 -4.41
C ALA A 199 9.51 -6.07 -5.42
N GLU A 200 10.01 -4.91 -4.97
CA GLU A 200 10.41 -3.81 -5.86
C GLU A 200 11.52 -4.24 -6.84
N SER A 201 12.50 -5.03 -6.40
CA SER A 201 13.60 -5.50 -7.26
C SER A 201 13.15 -6.43 -8.39
N VAL A 202 12.01 -7.12 -8.21
CA VAL A 202 11.39 -8.01 -9.22
C VAL A 202 10.26 -7.29 -9.95
N HIS A 203 10.07 -5.98 -9.73
CA HIS A 203 8.98 -5.18 -10.29
C HIS A 203 7.58 -5.67 -9.90
N PHE A 204 7.45 -6.27 -8.72
CA PHE A 204 6.16 -6.58 -8.09
C PHE A 204 5.75 -5.50 -7.10
N SER A 205 4.50 -5.53 -6.61
CA SER A 205 4.02 -4.52 -5.67
C SER A 205 4.69 -4.68 -4.30
N GLY A 206 5.66 -3.81 -4.00
CA GLY A 206 6.31 -3.76 -2.69
C GLY A 206 5.34 -3.43 -1.56
N ILE A 207 4.37 -2.55 -1.83
CA ILE A 207 3.37 -2.11 -0.85
C ILE A 207 2.48 -3.28 -0.43
N LEU A 208 1.97 -4.07 -1.39
CA LEU A 208 1.21 -5.28 -1.06
C LEU A 208 2.06 -6.29 -0.28
N ALA A 209 3.33 -6.44 -0.64
CA ALA A 209 4.24 -7.35 0.03
C ALA A 209 4.44 -6.97 1.51
N ILE A 210 4.73 -5.70 1.81
CA ILE A 210 4.98 -5.26 3.19
C ILE A 210 3.70 -5.23 4.04
N VAL A 211 2.57 -4.81 3.46
CA VAL A 211 1.27 -4.79 4.16
C VAL A 211 0.83 -6.20 4.53
N LEU A 212 0.87 -7.14 3.58
CA LEU A 212 0.51 -8.53 3.85
C LEU A 212 1.50 -9.20 4.80
N CYS A 213 2.79 -8.88 4.68
CA CYS A 213 3.79 -9.35 5.62
C CYS A 213 3.47 -8.87 7.05
N GLY A 214 3.17 -7.58 7.23
CA GLY A 214 2.78 -6.95 8.50
C GLY A 214 1.50 -7.52 9.11
N LEU A 215 0.49 -7.76 8.27
CA LEU A 215 -0.78 -8.37 8.68
C LEU A 215 -0.57 -9.80 9.18
N MET A 216 0.10 -10.65 8.39
CA MET A 216 0.26 -12.06 8.74
C MET A 216 1.27 -12.31 9.87
N MET A 217 2.35 -11.52 9.95
CA MET A 217 3.35 -11.68 11.00
C MET A 217 2.75 -11.50 12.40
N LYS A 218 1.75 -10.65 12.57
CA LYS A 218 1.09 -10.41 13.86
C LYS A 218 0.59 -11.70 14.53
N GLN A 219 0.04 -12.64 13.74
CA GLN A 219 -0.44 -13.92 14.26
C GLN A 219 0.71 -14.82 14.71
N TYR A 220 1.80 -14.86 13.93
CA TYR A 220 3.00 -15.62 14.28
C TYR A 220 3.69 -15.05 15.53
N LEU A 221 3.79 -13.73 15.64
CA LEU A 221 4.39 -13.05 16.79
C LEU A 221 3.59 -13.27 18.07
N ALA A 222 2.25 -13.23 18.00
CA ALA A 222 1.40 -13.49 19.16
C ALA A 222 1.61 -14.88 19.76
N GLY A 223 1.96 -15.89 18.93
CA GLY A 223 2.27 -17.24 19.38
C GLY A 223 3.72 -17.44 19.84
N ASN A 224 4.67 -16.68 19.28
CA ASN A 224 6.10 -16.86 19.53
C ASN A 224 6.68 -15.97 20.62
N LEU A 225 6.14 -14.77 20.82
CA LEU A 225 6.72 -13.72 21.66
C LEU A 225 6.05 -13.57 23.02
N SER A 226 6.82 -13.06 23.99
CA SER A 226 6.30 -12.64 25.29
C SER A 226 5.44 -11.37 25.17
N LYS A 227 4.51 -11.17 26.11
CA LYS A 227 3.65 -9.96 26.15
C LYS A 227 4.46 -8.66 26.19
N GLN A 228 5.59 -8.65 26.89
CA GLN A 228 6.48 -7.48 26.96
C GLN A 228 7.08 -7.16 25.59
N SER A 229 7.61 -8.18 24.89
CA SER A 229 8.19 -8.01 23.55
C SER A 229 7.17 -7.53 22.51
N LEU A 230 5.92 -7.98 22.59
CA LEU A 230 4.85 -7.53 21.68
C LEU A 230 4.54 -6.05 21.87
N VAL A 231 4.48 -5.61 23.13
CA VAL A 231 4.27 -4.20 23.47
C VAL A 231 5.45 -3.36 22.98
N THR A 232 6.69 -3.80 23.23
CA THR A 232 7.90 -3.12 22.72
C THR A 232 7.92 -3.03 21.20
N THR A 233 7.56 -4.10 20.50
CA THR A 233 7.49 -4.11 19.03
C THR A 233 6.44 -3.13 18.52
N SER A 234 5.25 -3.12 19.12
CA SER A 234 4.17 -2.21 18.73
C SER A 234 4.54 -0.74 18.96
N TYR A 235 5.17 -0.42 20.09
CA TYR A 235 5.64 0.96 20.35
C TYR A 235 6.77 1.33 19.39
N PHE A 236 7.71 0.43 19.14
CA PHE A 236 8.83 0.67 18.24
C PHE A 236 8.36 0.94 16.81
N LEU A 237 7.42 0.14 16.28
CA LEU A 237 6.81 0.37 14.96
C LEU A 237 6.09 1.72 14.91
N LYS A 238 5.27 2.02 15.92
CA LYS A 238 4.53 3.28 16.00
C LYS A 238 5.43 4.51 16.11
N THR A 239 6.53 4.43 16.84
CA THR A 239 7.52 5.53 16.93
C THR A 239 8.26 5.75 15.62
N LEU A 240 8.38 4.72 14.78
CA LEU A 240 9.07 4.81 13.50
C LEU A 240 8.15 5.31 12.38
N SER A 241 6.83 5.10 12.50
CA SER A 241 5.81 5.58 11.57
C SER A 241 5.26 6.98 11.89
N SER A 242 5.52 7.51 13.09
CA SER A 242 5.10 8.85 13.55
C SER A 242 6.11 9.93 13.20
#